data_AF-A0A0C9ZUU4-F1
#
_entry.id   AF-A0A0C9ZUU4-F1
#
_cell.length_a   1.000
_cell.length_b   1.000
_cell.length_c   1.000
_cell.angle_alpha   90.00
_cell.angle_beta   90.00
_cell.angle_gamma   90.00
#
_symmetry.space_group_name_H-M   'P 1'
#
loop_
_entity.id
_entity.type
_entity.pdbx_description
1 polymer ?
#
loop_
_entity_poly.entity_id
_entity_poly.type
_entity_poly.pdbx_seq_one_letter_code
_entity_poly.pdbx_strand_id
1 'polypeptide(L)'
;MGDYVTTIKLFGTTDSFTTQIGELAHRALKVFYPLTSKIDTPGQLAKHERRRRVLRRVAENFLPRLKDHILYRLRGLDVSFCDHSFTDAERNSVIIPDNTIYVVQTMQVHYTTYDLRREYDTINPRTHGDVMVLSGEIAPSHPYWYARVLGVFHMEVWLNTGGRPMKWHLEVLWVRWLATLRNYKSGINHARLPKTAFVEESDPDAFGFLDPGQVIRGAHLIPAFASGRGVNSLRYGKSLARPGGELDDWEEHYVGIFVDRDMFIRYTHFGVGHSAMVRKIVWDCSESVPWTNAMDISNDEDADHELVDDGNGFDGYDDEQEDSDEECDDDGESDDSVGNDEGEDDGEDDGEDEFDYVSF
;
A
#
# COMPACT_ATOMS: atom_id res chain seq x y z
N MET A 1 -38.03 -57.68 8.56
CA MET A 1 -36.92 -56.73 8.33
C MET A 1 -36.41 -56.87 6.89
N GLY A 2 -37.28 -56.70 5.87
CA GLY A 2 -36.95 -57.00 4.46
C GLY A 2 -37.41 -55.97 3.42
N ASP A 3 -38.18 -54.94 3.81
CA ASP A 3 -38.82 -54.02 2.85
C ASP A 3 -37.97 -52.82 2.40
N TYR A 4 -36.70 -52.74 2.83
CA TYR A 4 -35.81 -51.64 2.41
C TYR A 4 -35.09 -51.93 1.09
N VAL A 5 -35.03 -53.19 0.64
CA VAL A 5 -34.30 -53.59 -0.58
C VAL A 5 -34.99 -53.11 -1.86
N THR A 6 -36.32 -53.14 -1.91
CA THR A 6 -37.12 -52.57 -3.01
C THR A 6 -36.99 -51.05 -3.05
N THR A 7 -36.91 -50.41 -1.88
CA THR A 7 -36.72 -48.98 -1.72
C THR A 7 -35.36 -48.53 -2.26
N ILE A 8 -34.27 -49.24 -1.95
CA ILE A 8 -32.91 -48.93 -2.44
C ILE A 8 -32.81 -49.02 -3.97
N LYS A 9 -33.52 -49.97 -4.61
CA LYS A 9 -33.57 -50.08 -6.07
C LYS A 9 -34.35 -48.94 -6.76
N LEU A 10 -35.33 -48.37 -6.06
CA LEU A 10 -36.18 -47.29 -6.57
C LEU A 10 -35.45 -45.93 -6.59
N PHE A 11 -34.58 -45.67 -5.61
CA PHE A 11 -33.87 -44.40 -5.48
C PHE A 11 -32.52 -44.33 -6.23
N GLY A 12 -32.02 -45.46 -6.75
CA GLY A 12 -30.76 -45.50 -7.50
C GLY A 12 -29.53 -45.13 -6.67
N THR A 13 -28.34 -45.11 -7.29
CA THR A 13 -27.11 -44.60 -6.67
C THR A 13 -27.22 -43.08 -6.56
N THR A 14 -27.82 -42.61 -5.47
CA THR A 14 -27.71 -41.23 -5.06
C THR A 14 -26.23 -40.98 -4.80
N ASP A 15 -25.69 -40.03 -5.53
CA ASP A 15 -24.33 -39.51 -5.67
C ASP A 15 -23.61 -39.13 -4.34
N SER A 16 -24.19 -39.48 -3.21
CA SER A 16 -23.67 -39.26 -1.86
C SER A 16 -23.32 -40.59 -1.19
N PHE A 17 -22.07 -41.04 -1.38
CA PHE A 17 -21.51 -42.21 -0.70
C PHE A 17 -21.12 -41.95 0.76
N THR A 18 -21.32 -40.73 1.26
CA THR A 18 -20.95 -40.34 2.64
C THR A 18 -21.92 -39.29 3.20
N THR A 19 -22.30 -39.45 4.46
CA THR A 19 -23.11 -38.48 5.22
C THR A 19 -22.30 -37.28 5.70
N GLN A 20 -20.97 -37.36 5.61
CA GLN A 20 -20.04 -36.35 6.10
C GLN A 20 -20.24 -34.98 5.44
N ILE A 21 -20.59 -34.96 4.15
CA ILE A 21 -20.85 -33.73 3.39
C ILE A 21 -22.09 -33.01 3.94
N GLY A 22 -23.18 -33.75 4.17
CA GLY A 22 -24.40 -33.21 4.77
C GLY A 22 -24.21 -32.76 6.22
N GLU A 23 -23.43 -33.53 7.00
CA GLU A 23 -23.14 -33.19 8.39
C GLU A 23 -22.27 -31.93 8.53
N LEU A 24 -21.22 -31.80 7.70
CA LEU A 24 -20.36 -30.62 7.69
C LEU A 24 -21.11 -29.37 7.25
N ALA A 25 -21.95 -29.47 6.21
CA ALA A 25 -22.79 -28.37 5.77
C ALA A 25 -23.78 -27.94 6.86
N HIS A 26 -24.40 -28.90 7.54
CA HIS A 26 -25.35 -28.64 8.62
C HIS A 26 -24.69 -28.02 9.86
N ARG A 27 -23.46 -28.41 10.20
CA ARG A 27 -22.67 -27.75 11.27
C ARG A 27 -22.40 -26.28 10.94
N ALA A 28 -22.03 -25.97 9.70
CA ALA A 28 -21.77 -24.60 9.28
C ALA A 28 -23.02 -23.71 9.38
N LEU A 29 -24.17 -24.20 8.92
CA LEU A 29 -25.44 -23.47 9.03
C LEU A 29 -25.86 -23.23 10.49
N LYS A 30 -25.63 -24.19 11.37
CA LYS A 30 -25.91 -24.04 12.81
C LYS A 30 -25.04 -22.99 13.51
N VAL A 31 -23.80 -22.82 13.08
CA VAL A 31 -22.91 -21.76 13.60
C VAL A 31 -23.39 -20.38 13.16
N PHE A 32 -23.89 -20.24 11.94
CA PHE A 32 -24.32 -18.94 11.42
C PHE A 32 -25.74 -18.54 11.80
N TYR A 33 -26.61 -19.51 12.09
CA TYR A 33 -28.02 -19.25 12.42
C TYR A 33 -28.24 -18.25 13.57
N PRO A 34 -27.49 -18.30 14.70
CA PRO A 34 -27.60 -17.31 15.77
C PRO A 34 -27.25 -15.88 15.35
N LEU A 35 -26.42 -15.72 14.31
CA LEU A 35 -25.92 -14.44 13.80
C LEU A 35 -26.85 -13.81 12.74
N THR A 36 -28.04 -14.41 12.51
CA THR A 36 -29.01 -13.88 11.56
C THR A 36 -30.11 -13.10 12.25
N SER A 37 -30.62 -12.05 11.60
CA SER A 37 -31.76 -11.27 12.10
C SER A 37 -33.11 -11.99 11.98
N LYS A 38 -33.11 -13.21 11.41
CA LYS A 38 -34.28 -14.10 11.21
C LYS A 38 -35.40 -13.56 10.30
N ILE A 39 -35.18 -12.41 9.66
CA ILE A 39 -36.14 -11.78 8.73
C ILE A 39 -35.95 -12.32 7.30
N ASP A 40 -34.73 -12.74 6.92
CA ASP A 40 -34.42 -13.49 5.68
C ASP A 40 -33.29 -14.50 5.94
N THR A 41 -33.59 -15.51 6.74
CA THR A 41 -32.60 -16.48 7.21
C THR A 41 -31.87 -17.22 6.07
N PRO A 42 -32.53 -17.67 4.98
CA PRO A 42 -31.84 -18.32 3.87
C PRO A 42 -30.85 -17.40 3.14
N GLY A 43 -31.26 -16.15 2.83
CA GLY A 43 -30.38 -15.18 2.17
C GLY A 43 -29.19 -14.76 3.04
N GLN A 44 -29.42 -14.61 4.34
CA GLN A 44 -28.36 -14.29 5.31
C GLN A 44 -27.39 -15.46 5.51
N LEU A 45 -27.88 -16.69 5.65
CA LEU A 45 -27.04 -17.89 5.73
C LEU A 45 -26.19 -18.08 4.47
N ALA A 46 -26.76 -17.87 3.28
CA ALA A 46 -26.02 -17.91 2.02
C ALA A 46 -24.96 -16.81 1.94
N LYS A 47 -25.24 -15.61 2.46
CA LYS A 47 -24.27 -14.51 2.57
C LYS A 47 -23.14 -14.85 3.55
N HIS A 48 -23.44 -15.45 4.71
CA HIS A 48 -22.44 -15.92 5.67
C HIS A 48 -21.60 -17.07 5.11
N GLU A 49 -22.20 -18.05 4.44
CA GLU A 49 -21.48 -19.14 3.78
C GLU A 49 -20.58 -18.62 2.66
N ARG A 50 -21.08 -17.69 1.82
CA ARG A 50 -20.30 -17.06 0.76
C ARG A 50 -19.15 -16.25 1.33
N ARG A 51 -19.38 -15.43 2.38
CA ARG A 51 -18.32 -14.73 3.11
C ARG A 51 -17.30 -15.71 3.68
N ARG A 52 -17.74 -16.78 4.35
CA ARG A 52 -16.86 -17.84 4.88
C ARG A 52 -16.05 -18.52 3.77
N ARG A 53 -16.64 -18.78 2.60
CA ARG A 53 -15.96 -19.44 1.48
C ARG A 53 -14.93 -18.52 0.81
N VAL A 54 -15.24 -17.24 0.70
CA VAL A 54 -14.31 -16.21 0.22
C VAL A 54 -13.18 -16.02 1.25
N LEU A 55 -13.52 -15.86 2.53
CA LEU A 55 -12.54 -15.79 3.63
C LEU A 55 -11.70 -17.06 3.70
N ARG A 56 -12.28 -18.24 3.50
CA ARG A 56 -11.56 -19.52 3.45
C ARG A 56 -10.62 -19.60 2.24
N ARG A 57 -11.04 -19.14 1.06
CA ARG A 57 -10.20 -19.13 -0.14
C ARG A 57 -9.04 -18.14 -0.03
N VAL A 58 -9.30 -16.98 0.59
CA VAL A 58 -8.27 -16.01 0.94
C VAL A 58 -7.36 -16.62 2.04
N ALA A 59 -7.92 -17.27 3.05
CA ALA A 59 -7.21 -17.89 4.16
C ALA A 59 -6.34 -19.10 3.75
N GLU A 60 -6.79 -19.88 2.75
CA GLU A 60 -6.07 -21.05 2.22
C GLU A 60 -4.67 -20.67 1.71
N ASN A 61 -4.50 -19.46 1.19
CA ASN A 61 -3.19 -18.92 0.81
C ASN A 61 -2.63 -17.90 1.83
N PHE A 62 -3.48 -17.28 2.65
CA PHE A 62 -3.05 -16.26 3.61
C PHE A 62 -2.03 -16.79 4.61
N LEU A 63 -2.36 -17.87 5.33
CA LEU A 63 -1.49 -18.38 6.40
C LEU A 63 -0.15 -18.90 5.88
N PRO A 64 -0.10 -19.73 4.80
CA PRO A 64 1.17 -20.12 4.21
C PRO A 64 2.02 -18.92 3.80
N ARG A 65 1.44 -17.93 3.11
CA ARG A 65 2.19 -16.74 2.66
C ARG A 65 2.60 -15.81 3.80
N LEU A 66 1.82 -15.75 4.88
CA LEU A 66 2.18 -15.00 6.08
C LEU A 66 3.41 -15.63 6.72
N LYS A 67 3.42 -16.96 6.85
CA LYS A 67 4.57 -17.71 7.36
C LYS A 67 5.80 -17.56 6.47
N ASP A 68 5.62 -17.55 5.15
CA ASP A 68 6.71 -17.29 4.20
C ASP A 68 7.30 -15.89 4.40
N HIS A 69 6.45 -14.87 4.54
CA HIS A 69 6.88 -13.51 4.81
C HIS A 69 7.61 -13.38 6.15
N ILE A 70 7.11 -14.04 7.20
CA ILE A 70 7.77 -14.12 8.51
C ILE A 70 9.15 -14.78 8.40
N LEU A 71 9.24 -15.92 7.71
CA LEU A 71 10.51 -16.62 7.51
C LEU A 71 11.51 -15.77 6.74
N TYR A 72 11.05 -15.11 5.67
CA TYR A 72 11.86 -14.20 4.87
C TYR A 72 12.46 -13.09 5.74
N ARG A 73 11.63 -12.44 6.56
CA ARG A 73 12.07 -11.36 7.46
C ARG A 73 12.99 -11.85 8.57
N LEU A 74 12.61 -12.90 9.29
CA LEU A 74 13.38 -13.39 10.46
C LEU A 74 14.71 -14.04 10.07
N ARG A 75 14.81 -14.60 8.85
CA ARG A 75 16.07 -15.13 8.31
C ARG A 75 16.93 -14.05 7.64
N GLY A 76 16.43 -12.83 7.47
CA GLY A 76 17.14 -11.73 6.82
C GLY A 76 17.45 -12.02 5.35
N LEU A 77 16.52 -12.68 4.64
CA LEU A 77 16.69 -12.97 3.22
C LEU A 77 16.52 -11.68 2.39
N ASP A 78 17.24 -11.60 1.27
CA ASP A 78 17.18 -10.46 0.35
C ASP A 78 16.23 -10.73 -0.83
N VAL A 79 16.08 -9.72 -1.69
CA VAL A 79 15.17 -9.77 -2.85
C VAL A 79 15.48 -10.93 -3.78
N SER A 80 16.71 -11.48 -3.79
CA SER A 80 17.02 -12.66 -4.62
C SER A 80 16.29 -13.93 -4.19
N PHE A 81 15.70 -13.93 -2.99
CA PHE A 81 14.84 -14.99 -2.47
C PHE A 81 13.34 -14.73 -2.67
N CYS A 82 12.93 -13.73 -3.47
CA CYS A 82 11.51 -13.45 -3.72
C CYS A 82 10.75 -14.64 -4.33
N ASP A 83 11.43 -15.45 -5.15
CA ASP A 83 10.84 -16.62 -5.81
C ASP A 83 10.98 -17.91 -4.97
N HIS A 84 11.57 -17.81 -3.77
CA HIS A 84 11.80 -18.97 -2.93
C HIS A 84 10.49 -19.48 -2.32
N SER A 85 10.15 -20.73 -2.64
CA SER A 85 9.05 -21.43 -2.01
C SER A 85 9.55 -22.21 -0.79
N PHE A 86 9.13 -21.80 0.41
CA PHE A 86 9.43 -22.53 1.64
C PHE A 86 8.67 -23.85 1.70
N THR A 87 9.32 -24.87 2.27
CA THR A 87 8.70 -26.17 2.53
C THR A 87 7.73 -26.10 3.71
N ASP A 88 6.76 -27.03 3.77
CA ASP A 88 5.84 -27.10 4.90
C ASP A 88 6.55 -27.35 6.24
N ALA A 89 7.67 -28.08 6.23
CA ALA A 89 8.50 -28.28 7.41
C ALA A 89 9.09 -26.96 7.93
N GLU A 90 9.53 -26.08 7.03
CA GLU A 90 10.03 -24.75 7.40
C GLU A 90 8.92 -23.84 7.89
N ARG A 91 7.76 -23.83 7.23
CA ARG A 91 6.57 -23.09 7.71
C ARG A 91 6.10 -23.56 9.08
N ASN A 92 6.25 -24.84 9.39
CA ASN A 92 5.95 -25.39 10.71
C ASN A 92 6.96 -24.98 11.80
N SER A 93 8.13 -24.46 11.42
CA SER A 93 9.07 -23.86 12.39
C SER A 93 8.56 -22.51 12.93
N VAL A 94 7.65 -21.84 12.20
CA VAL A 94 6.98 -20.61 12.65
C VAL A 94 5.75 -20.97 13.47
N ILE A 95 5.77 -20.56 14.73
CA ILE A 95 4.68 -20.75 15.69
C ILE A 95 4.09 -19.37 16.00
N ILE A 96 2.80 -19.22 15.77
CA ILE A 96 2.02 -18.05 16.22
C ILE A 96 1.28 -18.51 17.48
N PRO A 97 1.61 -17.99 18.67
CA PRO A 97 0.95 -18.38 19.91
C PRO A 97 -0.56 -18.19 19.80
N ASP A 98 -1.30 -19.18 20.30
CA ASP A 98 -2.78 -19.20 20.32
C ASP A 98 -3.43 -18.96 18.94
N ASN A 99 -2.67 -19.20 17.85
CA ASN A 99 -3.05 -18.85 16.48
C ASN A 99 -3.57 -17.41 16.34
N THR A 100 -3.00 -16.50 17.12
CA THR A 100 -3.55 -15.16 17.31
C THR A 100 -2.82 -14.09 16.50
N ILE A 101 -3.53 -13.39 15.61
CA ILE A 101 -3.09 -12.12 15.00
C ILE A 101 -4.03 -10.98 15.40
N TYR A 102 -3.47 -9.81 15.67
CA TYR A 102 -4.23 -8.61 16.04
C TYR A 102 -4.30 -7.65 14.86
N VAL A 103 -5.44 -7.02 14.67
CA VAL A 103 -5.68 -6.04 13.60
C VAL A 103 -5.50 -4.63 14.16
N VAL A 104 -4.80 -3.77 13.42
CA VAL A 104 -4.62 -2.36 13.76
C VAL A 104 -5.39 -1.51 12.76
N GLN A 105 -6.02 -0.44 13.25
CA GLN A 105 -6.82 0.46 12.41
C GLN A 105 -5.96 1.36 11.51
N THR A 106 -4.81 1.82 12.00
CA THR A 106 -3.93 2.76 11.29
C THR A 106 -2.46 2.47 11.60
N MET A 107 -1.57 2.84 10.68
CA MET A 107 -0.13 2.91 10.94
C MET A 107 0.43 4.29 10.59
N GLN A 108 1.57 4.66 11.20
CA GLN A 108 2.30 5.88 10.86
C GLN A 108 3.61 5.51 10.18
N VAL A 109 3.88 6.14 9.03
CA VAL A 109 5.13 5.98 8.28
C VAL A 109 5.91 7.27 8.41
N HIS A 110 7.00 7.24 9.16
CA HIS A 110 7.91 8.38 9.29
C HIS A 110 8.89 8.42 8.12
N TYR A 111 9.08 9.59 7.52
CA TYR A 111 10.04 9.79 6.43
C TYR A 111 10.80 11.10 6.59
N THR A 112 11.99 11.13 5.98
CA THR A 112 12.78 12.36 5.84
C THR A 112 12.39 13.05 4.53
N THR A 113 12.10 14.34 4.60
CA THR A 113 11.77 15.18 3.44
C THR A 113 13.03 15.53 2.65
N TYR A 114 12.85 16.05 1.43
CA TYR A 114 13.94 16.47 0.56
C TYR A 114 14.91 17.49 1.19
N ASP A 115 14.42 18.33 2.11
CA ASP A 115 15.17 19.36 2.84
C ASP A 115 15.57 18.94 4.27
N LEU A 116 15.69 17.62 4.52
CA LEU A 116 16.19 17.02 5.76
C LEU A 116 15.29 17.20 6.99
N ARG A 117 14.01 17.50 6.81
CA ARG A 117 13.02 17.51 7.91
C ARG A 117 12.42 16.13 8.11
N ARG A 118 11.85 15.91 9.30
CA ARG A 118 11.07 14.68 9.58
C ARG A 118 9.59 14.98 9.50
N GLU A 119 8.90 14.15 8.74
CA GLU A 119 7.44 14.15 8.62
C GLU A 119 6.92 12.71 8.72
N TYR A 120 5.60 12.57 8.67
CA TYR A 120 4.95 11.27 8.69
C TYR A 120 3.63 11.28 7.92
N ASP A 121 3.28 10.13 7.36
CA ASP A 121 1.96 9.86 6.82
C ASP A 121 1.22 8.89 7.72
N THR A 122 -0.09 9.11 7.89
CA THR A 122 -0.98 8.13 8.55
C THR A 122 -1.69 7.30 7.49
N ILE A 123 -1.44 6.00 7.49
CA ILE A 123 -2.06 5.05 6.56
C ILE A 123 -3.25 4.40 7.25
N ASN A 124 -4.42 4.54 6.61
CA ASN A 124 -5.66 3.94 7.05
C ASN A 124 -6.18 3.03 5.92
N PRO A 125 -6.19 1.70 6.09
CA PRO A 125 -6.66 0.76 5.07
C PRO A 125 -8.08 1.03 4.55
N ARG A 126 -8.92 1.73 5.32
CA ARG A 126 -10.31 2.04 4.94
C ARG A 126 -10.42 3.26 4.02
N THR A 127 -9.60 4.29 4.22
CA THR A 127 -9.78 5.60 3.56
C THR A 127 -8.56 6.04 2.74
N HIS A 128 -7.35 5.84 3.26
CA HIS A 128 -6.08 6.27 2.67
C HIS A 128 -5.04 5.16 2.83
N GLY A 129 -5.31 4.02 2.18
CA GLY A 129 -4.52 2.80 2.31
C GLY A 129 -3.43 2.64 1.25
N ASP A 130 -3.27 3.57 0.33
CA ASP A 130 -2.32 3.44 -0.78
C ASP A 130 -0.91 3.85 -0.31
N VAL A 131 0.06 2.98 -0.57
CA VAL A 131 1.46 3.14 -0.16
C VAL A 131 2.41 2.93 -1.34
N MET A 132 3.61 3.51 -1.24
CA MET A 132 4.69 3.28 -2.19
C MET A 132 5.91 2.66 -1.52
N VAL A 133 6.54 1.73 -2.23
CA VAL A 133 7.78 1.04 -1.84
C VAL A 133 8.80 1.17 -2.96
N LEU A 134 10.07 0.94 -2.64
CA LEU A 134 11.13 0.93 -3.64
C LEU A 134 10.96 -0.25 -4.60
N SER A 135 11.20 -0.05 -5.89
CA SER A 135 11.23 -1.16 -6.84
C SER A 135 12.38 -2.12 -6.51
N GLY A 136 12.07 -3.42 -6.43
CA GLY A 136 13.04 -4.49 -6.22
C GLY A 136 13.63 -5.05 -7.52
N GLU A 137 13.25 -4.50 -8.68
CA GLU A 137 13.74 -4.97 -9.98
C GLU A 137 15.23 -4.68 -10.16
N ILE A 138 15.96 -5.57 -10.85
CA ILE A 138 17.40 -5.40 -11.12
C ILE A 138 17.66 -4.17 -12.01
N ALA A 139 16.75 -3.91 -12.97
CA ALA A 139 16.79 -2.79 -13.88
C ALA A 139 15.39 -2.16 -13.98
N PRO A 140 14.98 -1.38 -12.96
CA PRO A 140 13.62 -0.86 -12.88
C PRO A 140 13.38 0.18 -13.97
N SER A 141 12.26 0.05 -14.67
CA SER A 141 11.78 1.11 -15.57
C SER A 141 11.12 2.28 -14.82
N HIS A 142 10.73 2.04 -13.58
CA HIS A 142 10.08 3.02 -12.71
C HIS A 142 10.56 2.78 -11.26
N PRO A 143 10.88 3.84 -10.49
CA PRO A 143 11.59 3.70 -9.21
C PRO A 143 10.78 3.02 -8.10
N TYR A 144 9.45 2.96 -8.21
CA TYR A 144 8.58 2.55 -7.12
C TYR A 144 7.60 1.45 -7.52
N TRP A 145 7.23 0.63 -6.55
CA TRP A 145 6.01 -0.18 -6.64
C TRP A 145 4.95 0.43 -5.73
N TYR A 146 3.68 0.18 -6.05
CA TYR A 146 2.56 0.71 -5.29
C TYR A 146 1.69 -0.43 -4.80
N ALA A 147 1.11 -0.25 -3.63
CA ALA A 147 0.21 -1.23 -3.06
C ALA A 147 -0.92 -0.53 -2.31
N ARG A 148 -2.09 -1.18 -2.31
CA ARG A 148 -3.19 -0.81 -1.41
C ARG A 148 -3.16 -1.72 -0.20
N VAL A 149 -2.97 -1.13 0.98
CA VAL A 149 -3.06 -1.83 2.27
C VAL A 149 -4.51 -2.23 2.53
N LEU A 150 -4.71 -3.52 2.76
CA LEU A 150 -6.00 -4.12 3.09
C LEU A 150 -6.17 -4.37 4.59
N GLY A 151 -5.05 -4.59 5.29
CA GLY A 151 -5.03 -4.78 6.73
C GLY A 151 -3.64 -4.54 7.30
N VAL A 152 -3.61 -3.95 8.50
CA VAL A 152 -2.41 -3.81 9.31
C VAL A 152 -2.53 -4.83 10.44
N PHE A 153 -1.51 -5.67 10.60
CA PHE A 153 -1.51 -6.71 11.61
C PHE A 153 -0.28 -6.63 12.49
N HIS A 154 -0.43 -7.01 13.76
CA HIS A 154 0.71 -7.30 14.62
C HIS A 154 0.48 -8.61 15.36
N MET A 155 1.56 -9.34 15.66
CA MET A 155 1.49 -10.66 16.26
C MET A 155 2.79 -11.02 16.99
N GLU A 156 2.67 -11.87 18.02
CA GLU A 156 3.83 -12.56 18.59
C GLU A 156 4.17 -13.78 17.72
N VAL A 157 5.45 -13.99 17.45
CA VAL A 157 5.94 -15.10 16.63
C VAL A 157 7.09 -15.79 17.33
N TRP A 158 7.06 -17.11 17.39
CA TRP A 158 8.15 -17.93 17.89
C TRP A 158 8.77 -18.72 16.75
N LEU A 159 10.09 -18.71 16.66
CA LEU A 159 10.83 -19.51 15.69
C LEU A 159 11.46 -20.72 16.39
N ASN A 160 11.11 -21.92 15.92
CA ASN A 160 11.64 -23.17 16.43
C ASN A 160 12.83 -23.66 15.60
N THR A 161 14.05 -23.30 16.01
CA THR A 161 15.31 -23.73 15.38
C THR A 161 15.96 -24.94 16.06
N GLY A 162 15.19 -25.73 16.83
CA GLY A 162 15.69 -26.90 17.57
C GLY A 162 16.33 -26.58 18.93
N GLY A 163 16.25 -25.32 19.37
CA GLY A 163 16.70 -24.84 20.69
C GLY A 163 15.58 -24.17 21.49
N ARG A 164 15.92 -23.21 22.35
CA ARG A 164 14.92 -22.37 23.02
C ARG A 164 14.19 -21.52 21.96
N PRO A 165 12.85 -21.55 21.89
CA PRO A 165 12.12 -20.76 20.91
C PRO A 165 12.41 -19.27 21.14
N MET A 166 12.85 -18.59 20.08
CA MET A 166 13.10 -17.15 20.11
C MET A 166 11.79 -16.43 19.82
N LYS A 167 11.45 -15.47 20.69
CA LYS A 167 10.21 -14.70 20.61
C LYS A 167 10.44 -13.39 19.87
N TRP A 168 9.52 -13.06 18.98
CA TRP A 168 9.52 -11.85 18.17
C TRP A 168 8.14 -11.20 18.23
N HIS A 169 8.10 -9.87 18.18
CA HIS A 169 6.87 -9.13 17.89
C HIS A 169 7.02 -8.59 16.47
N LEU A 170 6.09 -8.94 15.59
CA LEU A 170 6.14 -8.54 14.19
C LEU A 170 4.89 -7.79 13.80
N GLU A 171 5.11 -6.73 13.02
CA GLU A 171 4.07 -5.98 12.32
C GLU A 171 4.12 -6.32 10.84
N VAL A 172 2.97 -6.55 10.23
CA VAL A 172 2.86 -6.99 8.83
C VAL A 172 1.68 -6.30 8.18
N LEU A 173 1.88 -5.81 6.96
CA LEU A 173 0.81 -5.28 6.12
C LEU A 173 0.36 -6.35 5.14
N TRP A 174 -0.95 -6.55 5.03
CA TRP A 174 -1.52 -7.31 3.92
C TRP A 174 -1.95 -6.34 2.83
N VAL A 175 -1.46 -6.55 1.62
CA VAL A 175 -1.57 -5.58 0.53
C VAL A 175 -2.06 -6.21 -0.77
N ARG A 176 -2.66 -5.38 -1.62
CA ARG A 176 -2.94 -5.67 -3.03
C ARG A 176 -2.01 -4.83 -3.90
N TRP A 177 -1.27 -5.46 -4.79
CA TRP A 177 -0.24 -4.80 -5.58
C TRP A 177 -0.83 -4.08 -6.81
N LEU A 178 -0.20 -2.97 -7.17
CA LEU A 178 -0.40 -2.28 -8.43
C LEU A 178 0.90 -2.32 -9.25
N ALA A 179 0.78 -2.75 -10.51
CA ALA A 179 1.87 -2.80 -11.46
C ALA A 179 1.92 -1.53 -12.31
N THR A 180 3.13 -1.13 -12.70
CA THR A 180 3.34 -0.09 -13.70
C THR A 180 3.04 -0.63 -15.10
N LEU A 181 2.48 0.21 -15.96
CA LEU A 181 2.10 -0.19 -17.32
C LEU A 181 3.35 -0.20 -18.22
N ARG A 182 3.80 -1.40 -18.63
CA ARG A 182 5.03 -1.58 -19.44
C ARG A 182 5.08 -0.75 -20.74
N ASN A 183 3.93 -0.50 -21.35
CA ASN A 183 3.83 0.24 -22.62
C ASN A 183 3.54 1.73 -22.44
N TYR A 184 3.47 2.22 -21.20
CA TYR A 184 3.17 3.60 -20.90
C TYR A 184 4.43 4.37 -20.55
N LYS A 185 4.79 5.34 -21.40
CA LYS A 185 5.90 6.25 -21.12
C LYS A 185 5.45 7.38 -20.19
N SER A 186 6.12 7.50 -19.05
CA SER A 186 5.85 8.50 -18.02
C SER A 186 7.12 9.15 -17.51
N GLY A 187 6.98 10.16 -16.67
CA GLY A 187 8.07 10.89 -16.06
C GLY A 187 8.30 12.24 -16.71
N ILE A 188 9.30 12.94 -16.19
CA ILE A 188 9.55 14.34 -16.49
C ILE A 188 9.87 14.55 -17.98
N ASN A 189 10.61 13.61 -18.58
CA ASN A 189 11.00 13.64 -19.99
C ASN A 189 9.81 13.47 -20.95
N HIS A 190 8.69 12.91 -20.48
CA HIS A 190 7.49 12.70 -21.27
C HIS A 190 6.35 13.65 -20.89
N ALA A 191 6.55 14.51 -19.88
CA ALA A 191 5.53 15.37 -19.29
C ALA A 191 4.22 14.62 -18.98
N ARG A 192 4.34 13.38 -18.44
CA ARG A 192 3.23 12.48 -18.16
C ARG A 192 3.36 11.86 -16.78
N LEU A 193 2.28 11.91 -16.00
CA LEU A 193 2.22 11.26 -14.68
C LEU A 193 2.41 9.74 -14.84
N PRO A 194 3.13 9.07 -13.93
CA PRO A 194 3.17 7.61 -13.89
C PRO A 194 1.77 7.02 -13.83
N LYS A 195 1.57 5.90 -14.50
CA LYS A 195 0.27 5.22 -14.58
C LYS A 195 0.40 3.77 -14.16
N THR A 196 -0.51 3.33 -13.30
CA THR A 196 -0.50 2.00 -12.68
C THR A 196 -1.87 1.35 -12.76
N ALA A 197 -1.91 0.03 -12.65
CA ALA A 197 -3.13 -0.76 -12.61
C ALA A 197 -2.99 -1.84 -11.54
N PHE A 198 -4.09 -2.25 -10.93
CA PHE A 198 -4.04 -3.39 -10.02
C PHE A 198 -3.61 -4.66 -10.77
N VAL A 199 -2.76 -5.45 -10.13
CA VAL A 199 -2.38 -6.77 -10.64
C VAL A 199 -3.63 -7.66 -10.71
N GLU A 200 -3.72 -8.51 -11.74
CA GLU A 200 -4.89 -9.36 -11.98
C GLU A 200 -5.05 -10.45 -10.90
N GLU A 201 -6.27 -10.74 -10.46
CA GLU A 201 -6.59 -11.75 -9.43
C GLU A 201 -6.04 -13.15 -9.74
N SER A 202 -5.91 -13.49 -11.02
CA SER A 202 -5.33 -14.76 -11.46
C SER A 202 -3.83 -14.85 -11.20
N ASP A 203 -3.16 -13.73 -11.05
CA ASP A 203 -1.75 -13.68 -10.71
C ASP A 203 -1.57 -14.08 -9.23
N PRO A 204 -0.73 -15.09 -8.93
CA PRO A 204 -0.44 -15.48 -7.55
C PRO A 204 0.07 -14.31 -6.71
N ASP A 205 0.71 -13.30 -7.32
CA ASP A 205 1.32 -12.16 -6.64
C ASP A 205 0.43 -10.91 -6.63
N ALA A 206 -0.86 -11.03 -6.99
CA ALA A 206 -1.81 -9.93 -6.87
C ALA A 206 -1.97 -9.41 -5.44
N PHE A 207 -1.85 -10.31 -4.47
CA PHE A 207 -1.88 -10.02 -3.04
C PHE A 207 -0.54 -10.40 -2.41
N GLY A 208 -0.13 -9.71 -1.36
CA GLY A 208 1.12 -10.04 -0.67
C GLY A 208 1.18 -9.49 0.73
N PHE A 209 2.29 -9.78 1.40
CA PHE A 209 2.62 -9.20 2.69
C PHE A 209 3.82 -8.28 2.55
N LEU A 210 3.77 -7.17 3.27
CA LEU A 210 4.79 -6.13 3.24
C LEU A 210 5.24 -5.80 4.66
N ASP A 211 6.56 -5.62 4.84
CA ASP A 211 7.12 -5.07 6.07
C ASP A 211 6.79 -3.57 6.13
N PRO A 212 6.14 -3.05 7.19
CA PRO A 212 5.92 -1.61 7.34
C PRO A 212 7.21 -0.78 7.16
N GLY A 213 8.37 -1.31 7.55
CA GLY A 213 9.67 -0.65 7.39
C GLY A 213 10.14 -0.51 5.92
N GLN A 214 9.51 -1.20 4.98
CA GLN A 214 9.77 -1.05 3.54
C GLN A 214 8.92 0.05 2.89
N VAL A 215 7.90 0.54 3.59
CA VAL A 215 7.05 1.62 3.08
C VAL A 215 7.83 2.93 3.12
N ILE A 216 7.96 3.57 1.96
CA ILE A 216 8.66 4.85 1.82
C ILE A 216 7.74 5.98 2.27
N ARG A 217 6.49 5.93 1.80
CA ARG A 217 5.50 7.00 1.98
C ARG A 217 4.09 6.50 1.61
N GLY A 218 3.06 7.24 2.00
CA GLY A 218 1.72 7.12 1.40
C GLY A 218 1.76 7.52 -0.07
N ALA A 219 0.94 6.86 -0.90
CA ALA A 219 0.81 7.16 -2.32
C ALA A 219 -0.54 7.80 -2.61
N HIS A 220 -0.57 8.80 -3.48
CA HIS A 220 -1.79 9.42 -3.94
C HIS A 220 -2.16 8.89 -5.33
N LEU A 221 -3.14 8.00 -5.38
CA LEU A 221 -3.62 7.41 -6.62
C LEU A 221 -4.88 8.12 -7.11
N ILE A 222 -4.83 8.66 -8.32
CA ILE A 222 -5.92 9.38 -8.96
C ILE A 222 -6.54 8.46 -10.02
N PRO A 223 -7.83 8.12 -9.95
CA PRO A 223 -8.48 7.33 -10.98
C PRO A 223 -8.28 7.90 -12.39
N ALA A 224 -7.85 7.07 -13.34
CA ALA A 224 -7.78 7.46 -14.74
C ALA A 224 -9.18 7.35 -15.36
N PHE A 225 -10.01 8.39 -15.18
CA PHE A 225 -11.42 8.39 -15.61
C PHE A 225 -11.62 7.98 -17.08
N ALA A 226 -10.69 8.35 -17.96
CA ALA A 226 -10.72 7.99 -19.38
C ALA A 226 -10.55 6.49 -19.66
N SER A 227 -9.89 5.75 -18.76
CA SER A 227 -9.69 4.30 -18.86
C SER A 227 -10.92 3.52 -18.36
N GLY A 228 -11.84 4.20 -17.65
CA GLY A 228 -13.08 3.62 -17.15
C GLY A 228 -12.89 2.68 -15.95
N ARG A 229 -14.01 2.03 -15.59
CA ARG A 229 -14.09 1.01 -14.54
C ARG A 229 -14.28 -0.35 -15.19
N GLY A 230 -13.81 -1.39 -14.52
CA GLY A 230 -14.00 -2.74 -15.00
C GLY A 230 -13.53 -3.80 -14.02
N VAL A 231 -13.32 -4.99 -14.57
CA VAL A 231 -13.19 -6.25 -13.82
C VAL A 231 -11.95 -7.01 -14.22
N ASN A 232 -11.02 -6.36 -14.96
CA ASN A 232 -9.80 -7.02 -15.41
C ASN A 232 -8.94 -7.44 -14.22
N SER A 233 -8.83 -6.57 -13.21
CA SER A 233 -8.04 -6.90 -12.03
C SER A 233 -8.76 -7.80 -11.02
N LEU A 234 -10.06 -7.62 -10.79
CA LEU A 234 -10.84 -8.45 -9.86
C LEU A 234 -12.21 -8.70 -10.44
N ARG A 235 -12.74 -9.91 -10.20
CA ARG A 235 -14.11 -10.27 -10.59
C ARG A 235 -15.13 -9.26 -10.06
N TYR A 236 -16.19 -9.04 -10.84
CA TYR A 236 -17.32 -8.21 -10.43
C TYR A 236 -17.93 -8.75 -9.12
N GLY A 237 -18.17 -7.85 -8.16
CA GLY A 237 -18.87 -8.15 -6.92
C GLY A 237 -18.19 -7.61 -5.67
N LYS A 238 -18.80 -7.86 -4.50
CA LYS A 238 -18.21 -7.43 -3.23
C LYS A 238 -16.90 -8.19 -2.97
N SER A 239 -15.84 -7.44 -2.69
CA SER A 239 -14.51 -7.96 -2.36
C SER A 239 -13.99 -7.30 -1.09
N LEU A 240 -13.22 -8.03 -0.28
CA LEU A 240 -12.48 -7.48 0.87
C LEU A 240 -11.42 -6.45 0.41
N ALA A 241 -11.00 -6.54 -0.85
CA ALA A 241 -10.01 -5.65 -1.46
C ALA A 241 -10.61 -4.37 -2.06
N ARG A 242 -11.93 -4.14 -1.88
CA ARG A 242 -12.64 -2.95 -2.35
C ARG A 242 -13.14 -2.12 -1.17
N PRO A 243 -12.85 -0.81 -1.12
CA PRO A 243 -13.47 0.06 -0.13
C PRO A 243 -14.97 0.22 -0.40
N GLY A 244 -15.74 0.59 0.63
CA GLY A 244 -17.10 1.15 0.47
C GLY A 244 -18.16 0.24 -0.17
N GLY A 245 -17.91 -1.06 -0.32
CA GLY A 245 -18.88 -1.99 -0.91
C GLY A 245 -19.02 -1.88 -2.43
N GLU A 246 -18.04 -1.27 -3.10
CA GLU A 246 -17.96 -1.18 -4.56
C GLU A 246 -17.95 -2.57 -5.24
N LEU A 247 -18.39 -2.61 -6.50
CA LEU A 247 -18.59 -3.86 -7.25
C LEU A 247 -17.55 -4.07 -8.37
N ASP A 248 -16.85 -3.02 -8.78
CA ASP A 248 -15.80 -3.00 -9.79
C ASP A 248 -14.69 -2.03 -9.37
N ASP A 249 -13.54 -2.09 -10.05
CA ASP A 249 -12.39 -1.21 -9.77
C ASP A 249 -12.17 -0.24 -10.94
N TRP A 250 -11.51 0.89 -10.67
CA TRP A 250 -10.91 1.67 -11.75
C TRP A 250 -9.80 0.85 -12.40
N GLU A 251 -9.81 0.81 -13.74
CA GLU A 251 -8.87 -0.01 -14.51
C GLU A 251 -7.43 0.50 -14.35
N GLU A 252 -7.26 1.81 -14.31
CA GLU A 252 -5.94 2.44 -14.22
C GLU A 252 -5.99 3.66 -13.29
N HIS A 253 -4.86 3.97 -12.69
CA HIS A 253 -4.66 5.11 -11.79
C HIS A 253 -3.43 5.89 -12.23
N TYR A 254 -3.51 7.22 -12.16
CA TYR A 254 -2.34 8.08 -12.21
C TYR A 254 -1.74 8.22 -10.82
N VAL A 255 -0.41 8.25 -10.75
CA VAL A 255 0.30 8.57 -9.52
C VAL A 255 0.40 10.09 -9.41
N GLY A 256 -0.21 10.66 -8.37
CA GLY A 256 -0.18 12.08 -8.06
C GLY A 256 1.18 12.51 -7.53
N ILE A 257 2.13 12.83 -8.41
CA ILE A 257 3.48 13.26 -8.01
C ILE A 257 3.52 14.71 -7.50
N PHE A 258 2.47 15.50 -7.72
CA PHE A 258 2.40 16.93 -7.37
C PHE A 258 1.57 17.23 -6.12
N VAL A 259 1.30 16.22 -5.30
CA VAL A 259 0.50 16.38 -4.06
C VAL A 259 1.20 17.32 -3.08
N ASP A 260 2.53 17.23 -3.02
CA ASP A 260 3.38 18.16 -2.30
C ASP A 260 4.79 18.18 -2.92
N ARG A 261 5.62 19.12 -2.45
CA ARG A 261 6.98 19.33 -2.94
C ARG A 261 7.88 18.13 -2.68
N ASP A 262 7.75 17.47 -1.54
CA ASP A 262 8.56 16.30 -1.22
C ASP A 262 8.23 15.12 -2.14
N MET A 263 6.95 14.86 -2.38
CA MET A 263 6.47 13.83 -3.28
C MET A 263 6.98 14.08 -4.70
N PHE A 264 6.93 15.32 -5.20
CA PHE A 264 7.50 15.66 -6.50
C PHE A 264 9.00 15.38 -6.56
N ILE A 265 9.73 15.83 -5.55
CA ILE A 265 11.18 15.63 -5.50
C ILE A 265 11.53 14.16 -5.42
N ARG A 266 10.70 13.25 -4.88
CA ARG A 266 10.95 11.79 -4.92
C ARG A 266 11.00 11.19 -6.33
N TYR A 267 10.41 11.84 -7.32
CA TYR A 267 10.52 11.44 -8.74
C TYR A 267 11.63 12.19 -9.47
N THR A 268 12.42 12.97 -8.72
CA THR A 268 13.62 13.65 -9.18
C THR A 268 14.81 13.19 -8.33
N HIS A 269 15.99 13.07 -8.90
CA HIS A 269 17.15 12.59 -8.14
C HIS A 269 17.78 13.65 -7.20
N PHE A 270 17.12 14.82 -7.03
CA PHE A 270 17.66 15.99 -6.33
C PHE A 270 17.35 16.05 -4.82
N GLY A 271 16.58 15.11 -4.27
CA GLY A 271 16.20 15.13 -2.85
C GLY A 271 17.33 14.76 -1.89
N VAL A 272 18.01 15.76 -1.32
CA VAL A 272 19.16 15.55 -0.41
C VAL A 272 18.78 14.73 0.81
N GLY A 273 17.60 14.97 1.39
CA GLY A 273 17.12 14.20 2.53
C GLY A 273 16.51 12.83 2.21
N HIS A 274 16.36 12.47 0.94
CA HIS A 274 15.98 11.12 0.56
C HIS A 274 17.18 10.17 0.68
N SER A 275 16.94 8.86 0.79
CA SER A 275 18.06 7.91 0.90
C SER A 275 18.89 7.88 -0.39
N ALA A 276 20.20 7.63 -0.26
CA ALA A 276 21.09 7.55 -1.43
C ALA A 276 20.66 6.43 -2.41
N MET A 277 20.09 5.35 -1.90
CA MET A 277 19.56 4.25 -2.71
C MET A 277 18.33 4.70 -3.52
N VAL A 278 17.39 5.43 -2.90
CA VAL A 278 16.22 5.99 -3.60
C VAL A 278 16.67 6.93 -4.71
N ARG A 279 17.57 7.87 -4.41
CA ARG A 279 18.11 8.78 -5.43
C ARG A 279 18.78 8.05 -6.58
N LYS A 280 19.57 7.00 -6.30
CA LYS A 280 20.24 6.21 -7.32
C LYS A 280 19.24 5.53 -8.25
N ILE A 281 18.22 4.86 -7.69
CA ILE A 281 17.20 4.19 -8.51
C ILE A 281 16.41 5.20 -9.35
N VAL A 282 16.03 6.34 -8.76
CA VAL A 282 15.35 7.41 -9.51
C VAL A 282 16.23 7.96 -10.64
N TRP A 283 17.54 8.11 -10.40
CA TRP A 283 18.50 8.49 -11.43
C TRP A 283 18.58 7.44 -12.54
N ASP A 284 18.70 6.16 -12.19
CA ASP A 284 18.80 5.05 -13.15
C ASP A 284 17.52 4.89 -14.00
N CYS A 285 16.34 5.21 -13.43
CA CYS A 285 15.07 5.24 -14.17
C CYS A 285 14.89 6.49 -15.04
N SER A 286 15.63 7.58 -14.78
CA SER A 286 15.57 8.78 -15.60
C SER A 286 16.35 8.54 -16.89
N GLU A 287 15.68 8.56 -18.05
CA GLU A 287 16.43 8.71 -19.31
C GLU A 287 17.28 9.98 -19.18
N SER A 288 18.59 9.84 -19.35
CA SER A 288 19.59 10.86 -19.02
C SER A 288 19.42 12.10 -19.90
N VAL A 289 18.74 13.13 -19.37
CA VAL A 289 18.75 14.47 -19.97
C VAL A 289 19.35 15.43 -18.95
N PRO A 290 20.52 16.04 -19.24
CA PRO A 290 21.05 17.11 -18.41
C PRO A 290 20.09 18.30 -18.44
N TRP A 291 19.52 18.64 -17.28
CA TRP A 291 18.72 19.85 -17.08
C TRP A 291 19.65 21.07 -16.92
N THR A 292 20.57 21.29 -17.85
CA THR A 292 21.46 22.47 -17.80
C THR A 292 20.88 23.69 -18.50
N ASN A 293 19.81 23.55 -19.28
CA ASN A 293 19.41 24.59 -20.24
C ASN A 293 18.02 25.22 -19.98
N ALA A 294 17.42 25.01 -18.81
CA ALA A 294 16.10 25.57 -18.48
C ALA A 294 16.12 26.73 -17.47
N MET A 295 17.31 27.19 -17.06
CA MET A 295 17.48 28.44 -16.30
C MET A 295 18.27 29.52 -17.06
N ASP A 296 18.59 29.29 -18.32
CA ASP A 296 19.17 30.33 -19.16
C ASP A 296 18.02 31.19 -19.72
N ILE A 297 17.45 32.03 -18.86
CA ILE A 297 16.64 33.16 -19.28
C ILE A 297 17.60 34.11 -19.97
N SER A 298 17.56 34.09 -21.29
CA SER A 298 18.20 35.05 -22.19
C SER A 298 17.88 36.46 -21.71
N ASN A 299 18.89 37.16 -21.24
CA ASN A 299 18.84 38.59 -20.99
C ASN A 299 19.02 39.29 -22.35
N ASP A 300 17.94 39.33 -23.14
CA ASP A 300 17.86 40.15 -24.36
C ASP A 300 17.26 41.51 -23.97
N GLU A 301 18.11 42.50 -23.68
CA GLU A 301 17.80 43.90 -23.98
C GLU A 301 19.05 44.61 -24.54
N ASP A 302 18.80 45.29 -25.65
CA ASP A 302 19.68 45.88 -26.65
C ASP A 302 20.66 47.00 -26.21
N ALA A 303 21.57 47.28 -27.15
CA ALA A 303 22.13 48.60 -27.52
C ALA A 303 23.57 48.95 -27.08
N ASP A 304 24.50 48.61 -27.97
CA ASP A 304 25.44 49.53 -28.63
C ASP A 304 26.05 50.67 -27.80
N HIS A 305 27.34 50.55 -27.42
CA HIS A 305 28.28 51.65 -27.59
C HIS A 305 29.75 51.15 -27.63
N GLU A 306 30.46 51.69 -28.62
CA GLU A 306 31.80 51.34 -29.07
C GLU A 306 32.91 52.11 -28.33
N LEU A 307 34.09 51.47 -28.18
CA LEU A 307 35.43 52.01 -27.83
C LEU A 307 35.61 52.48 -26.36
N VAL A 308 36.67 52.12 -25.61
CA VAL A 308 38.10 52.26 -25.91
C VAL A 308 38.94 51.28 -25.07
N ASP A 309 39.98 50.76 -25.69
CA ASP A 309 41.15 50.09 -25.11
C ASP A 309 42.05 51.12 -24.40
N ASP A 310 42.34 50.92 -23.11
CA ASP A 310 43.62 51.37 -22.54
C ASP A 310 43.93 50.64 -21.23
N GLY A 311 44.94 49.77 -21.31
CA GLY A 311 46.05 49.61 -20.37
C GLY A 311 45.86 49.76 -18.85
N ASN A 312 46.28 48.67 -18.18
CA ASN A 312 47.29 48.67 -17.11
C ASN A 312 46.81 48.60 -15.64
N GLY A 313 47.40 47.65 -14.91
CA GLY A 313 47.86 47.89 -13.53
C GLY A 313 46.98 47.42 -12.38
N PHE A 314 47.20 46.17 -11.96
CA PHE A 314 47.68 45.75 -10.63
C PHE A 314 47.35 46.60 -9.36
N ASP A 315 47.04 45.84 -8.31
CA ASP A 315 47.15 46.08 -6.86
C ASP A 315 45.95 46.61 -6.06
N GLY A 316 45.59 45.81 -5.05
CA GLY A 316 45.78 46.25 -3.65
C GLY A 316 44.53 46.41 -2.79
N TYR A 317 44.39 45.49 -1.82
CA TYR A 317 44.00 45.67 -0.40
C TYR A 317 43.09 46.86 -0.03
N ASP A 318 41.88 46.65 0.48
CA ASP A 318 41.52 46.24 1.86
C ASP A 318 40.90 47.43 2.63
N ASP A 319 40.09 47.09 3.63
CA ASP A 319 39.58 47.87 4.75
C ASP A 319 38.28 48.73 4.70
N GLU A 320 37.44 48.34 5.67
CA GLU A 320 36.64 49.12 6.64
C GLU A 320 35.34 49.80 6.14
N GLN A 321 34.18 49.21 6.47
CA GLN A 321 33.30 49.55 7.63
C GLN A 321 32.76 50.98 7.59
N GLU A 322 31.43 51.10 7.48
CA GLU A 322 30.66 52.05 8.30
C GLU A 322 29.17 51.65 8.32
N ASP A 323 28.65 51.60 9.54
CA ASP A 323 27.27 51.33 9.92
C ASP A 323 26.30 52.40 9.41
N SER A 324 25.06 52.01 9.15
CA SER A 324 23.91 52.92 9.25
C SER A 324 22.67 52.11 9.61
N ASP A 325 22.30 52.21 10.88
CA ASP A 325 21.00 51.83 11.41
C ASP A 325 19.88 52.66 10.75
N GLU A 326 18.85 52.01 10.22
CA GLU A 326 17.52 52.61 10.13
C GLU A 326 16.48 51.58 10.58
N GLU A 327 15.93 51.83 11.76
CA GLU A 327 14.71 51.22 12.27
C GLU A 327 13.51 51.70 11.46
N CYS A 328 12.60 50.79 11.16
CA CYS A 328 11.22 51.13 10.86
C CYS A 328 10.29 50.12 11.55
N ASP A 329 9.79 50.53 12.70
CA ASP A 329 8.53 50.09 13.28
C ASP A 329 7.39 50.35 12.27
N ASP A 330 6.57 49.33 11.99
CA ASP A 330 5.17 49.55 11.63
C ASP A 330 4.33 48.42 12.22
N ASP A 331 3.54 48.83 13.20
CA ASP A 331 2.65 48.04 14.02
C ASP A 331 1.31 47.85 13.30
N GLY A 332 0.94 46.61 13.03
CA GLY A 332 -0.37 46.23 12.52
C GLY A 332 -0.96 45.07 13.31
N GLU A 333 -1.31 45.32 14.58
CA GLU A 333 -2.13 44.39 15.36
C GLU A 333 -3.55 44.27 14.78
N SER A 334 -4.06 43.05 14.67
CA SER A 334 -5.47 42.73 14.96
C SER A 334 -5.65 41.24 15.25
N ASP A 335 -5.54 40.94 16.54
CA ASP A 335 -6.44 40.15 17.41
C ASP A 335 -7.13 38.86 16.92
N ASP A 336 -7.07 37.91 17.85
CA ASP A 336 -7.62 36.59 17.96
C ASP A 336 -9.15 36.50 17.79
N SER A 337 -9.64 35.37 17.26
CA SER A 337 -10.59 34.55 18.04
C SER A 337 -10.92 33.21 17.40
N VAL A 338 -10.76 32.22 18.28
CA VAL A 338 -11.31 30.87 18.33
C VAL A 338 -12.72 30.74 17.74
N GLY A 339 -12.91 29.73 16.90
CA GLY A 339 -14.22 29.25 16.45
C GLY A 339 -14.21 27.73 16.36
N ASN A 340 -14.40 27.09 17.51
CA ASN A 340 -14.85 25.70 17.62
C ASN A 340 -16.30 25.69 17.12
N ASP A 341 -16.63 24.90 16.10
CA ASP A 341 -18.03 24.53 15.86
C ASP A 341 -18.13 23.06 15.44
N GLU A 342 -18.86 22.36 16.29
CA GLU A 342 -19.22 20.96 16.24
C GLU A 342 -20.46 20.85 15.35
N GLY A 343 -20.35 20.11 14.25
CA GLY A 343 -21.48 19.69 13.44
C GLY A 343 -21.69 18.20 13.60
N GLU A 344 -22.49 17.83 14.58
CA GLU A 344 -23.12 16.51 14.73
C GLU A 344 -23.93 16.20 13.46
N ASP A 345 -23.68 15.03 12.84
CA ASP A 345 -24.68 14.35 12.01
C ASP A 345 -24.67 12.87 12.38
N ASP A 346 -25.65 12.54 13.23
CA ASP A 346 -25.95 11.22 13.74
C ASP A 346 -26.56 10.36 12.63
N GLY A 347 -25.71 9.58 11.97
CA GLY A 347 -26.12 8.42 11.17
C GLY A 347 -25.85 7.14 11.95
N GLU A 348 -26.88 6.63 12.64
CA GLU A 348 -26.91 5.31 13.28
C GLU A 348 -26.42 4.20 12.31
N ASP A 349 -25.20 3.70 12.50
CA ASP A 349 -24.77 2.40 11.96
C ASP A 349 -24.55 1.46 13.15
N ASP A 350 -25.64 0.80 13.57
CA ASP A 350 -25.62 -0.36 14.44
C ASP A 350 -24.98 -1.55 13.69
N GLY A 351 -23.67 -1.47 13.49
CA GLY A 351 -22.81 -2.56 13.10
C GLY A 351 -21.99 -2.98 14.31
N GLU A 352 -22.44 -4.00 15.03
CA GLU A 352 -21.65 -4.65 16.08
C GLU A 352 -20.26 -5.03 15.53
N ASP A 353 -19.25 -4.23 15.91
CA ASP A 353 -17.83 -4.46 15.65
C ASP A 353 -17.36 -5.68 16.47
N GLU A 354 -17.53 -6.87 15.89
CA GLU A 354 -16.96 -8.11 16.42
C GLU A 354 -15.78 -8.58 15.56
N PHE A 355 -14.72 -7.77 15.44
CA PHE A 355 -13.45 -8.19 14.81
C PHE A 355 -12.21 -7.54 15.45
N ASP A 356 -12.13 -7.50 16.78
CA ASP A 356 -10.89 -7.11 17.48
C ASP A 356 -9.76 -8.16 17.36
N TYR A 357 -10.08 -9.33 16.80
CA TYR A 357 -9.16 -10.45 16.71
C TYR A 357 -9.58 -11.40 15.57
N VAL A 358 -8.62 -11.88 14.77
CA VAL A 358 -8.85 -12.96 13.80
C VAL A 358 -8.18 -14.24 14.30
N SER A 359 -8.97 -15.16 14.86
CA SER A 359 -8.56 -16.54 15.12
C SER A 359 -8.78 -17.40 13.88
N PHE A 360 -7.80 -18.22 13.51
CA PHE A 360 -7.92 -19.19 12.41
C PHE A 360 -7.64 -20.64 12.81
#